data_AF-A0A6P5U3N8-F1
#
_entry.id   AF-A0A6P5U3N8-F1
#
_cell.length_a   1.000
_cell.length_b   1.000
_cell.length_c   1.000
_cell.angle_alpha   90.00
_cell.angle_beta   90.00
_cell.angle_gamma   90.00
#
_symmetry.space_group_name_H-M   'P 1'
#
loop_
_entity.id
_entity.type
_entity.pdbx_description
1 polymer ?
#
loop_
_entity_poly.entity_id
_entity_poly.type
_entity_poly.pdbx_seq_one_letter_code
_entity_poly.pdbx_strand_id
1 'polypeptide(L)'
;MGAERWCFGVRNLGGGATQLIMPLVFDVIKNIGAAKFTAWRIAFFIPALFQALSAFLILIFGEDMPDGNFHGLQKSGEKPKDKFSSVFYHGVTNYRGWILALTYGYCFGVELAVDNIIAEYFYDRFNLNLHTAGIIAATFGLANIVSRPGGGILSDVVAKRFGMRGRLWTLWIVQTFGGVLCVILGQVNSLTASIAVMILFSFFVQGACGLTFGVVPFVSRRSLGVISGMTGGGGNVGAVLTQLIFFKGSKYSKETGITLMGIMIICCTLPMTLIYFPQWGGMFSGPSEKKLTEEDYYVSEWSSKEKDKGFHQASVKFAENSRSERGKHDSVTRPSDETSPPHV
;
A
#
# COMPACT_ATOMS: atom_id res chain seq x y z
N MET A 1 2.20 14.99 -7.47
CA MET A 1 1.59 13.66 -7.71
C MET A 1 2.47 12.65 -8.46
N GLY A 2 3.35 13.05 -9.40
CA GLY A 2 4.25 12.09 -10.08
C GLY A 2 5.36 11.53 -9.18
N ALA A 3 6.06 12.38 -8.44
CA ALA A 3 7.18 11.98 -7.58
C ALA A 3 6.76 11.11 -6.37
N GLU A 4 5.61 11.39 -5.76
CA GLU A 4 5.10 10.65 -4.59
C GLU A 4 4.78 9.17 -4.92
N ARG A 5 4.39 8.88 -6.16
CA ARG A 5 4.11 7.50 -6.62
C ARG A 5 5.38 6.65 -6.73
N TRP A 6 6.50 7.26 -7.08
CA TRP A 6 7.80 6.58 -7.13
C TRP A 6 8.37 6.33 -5.73
N CYS A 7 8.21 7.29 -4.81
CA CYS A 7 8.72 7.17 -3.43
C CYS A 7 8.15 5.96 -2.66
N PHE A 8 6.87 5.60 -2.86
CA PHE A 8 6.27 4.42 -2.22
C PHE A 8 6.82 3.08 -2.75
N GLY A 9 7.23 3.03 -4.02
CA GLY A 9 7.93 1.87 -4.60
C GLY A 9 9.35 1.73 -4.04
N VAL A 10 10.06 2.85 -3.88
CA VAL A 10 11.44 2.89 -3.35
C VAL A 10 11.51 2.42 -1.89
N ARG A 11 10.47 2.61 -1.08
CA ARG A 11 10.53 2.18 0.34
C ARG A 11 10.61 0.66 0.52
N ASN A 12 10.03 -0.13 -0.39
CA ASN A 12 10.08 -1.61 -0.31
C ASN A 12 11.19 -2.23 -1.17
N LEU A 13 11.81 -1.44 -2.04
CA LEU A 13 13.05 -1.78 -2.76
C LEU A 13 14.14 -2.25 -1.81
N GLY A 14 14.20 -1.69 -0.60
CA GLY A 14 15.18 -2.04 0.42
C GLY A 14 15.18 -3.53 0.77
N GLY A 15 14.02 -4.19 0.83
CA GLY A 15 13.91 -5.61 1.17
C GLY A 15 14.59 -6.51 0.12
N GLY A 16 14.17 -6.39 -1.14
CA GLY A 16 14.75 -7.16 -2.25
C GLY A 16 16.20 -6.79 -2.56
N ALA A 17 16.57 -5.51 -2.49
CA ALA A 17 17.94 -5.07 -2.70
C ALA A 17 18.89 -5.59 -1.59
N THR A 18 18.42 -5.65 -0.34
CA THR A 18 19.21 -6.19 0.78
C THR A 18 19.51 -7.68 0.57
N GLN A 19 18.58 -8.45 0.00
CA GLN A 19 18.79 -9.87 -0.31
C GLN A 19 19.88 -10.12 -1.37
N LEU A 20 20.10 -9.17 -2.29
CA LEU A 20 21.21 -9.23 -3.26
C LEU A 20 22.51 -8.66 -2.71
N ILE A 21 22.43 -7.52 -2.03
CA ILE A 21 23.59 -6.74 -1.61
C ILE A 21 24.27 -7.38 -0.41
N MET A 22 23.53 -7.90 0.57
CA MET A 22 24.12 -8.45 1.79
C MET A 22 25.01 -9.67 1.56
N PRO A 23 24.64 -10.65 0.71
CA PRO A 23 25.55 -11.75 0.38
C PRO A 23 26.83 -11.30 -0.34
N LEU A 24 26.72 -10.32 -1.26
CA LEU A 24 27.88 -9.77 -1.96
C LEU A 24 28.83 -9.04 -1.01
N VAL A 25 28.28 -8.22 -0.10
CA VAL A 25 29.04 -7.53 0.94
C VAL A 25 29.73 -8.53 1.87
N PHE A 26 29.02 -9.60 2.26
CA PHE A 26 29.60 -10.67 3.06
C PHE A 26 30.77 -11.36 2.35
N ASP A 27 30.63 -11.70 1.08
CA ASP A 27 31.69 -12.36 0.31
C ASP A 27 32.91 -11.46 0.11
N VAL A 28 32.72 -10.16 -0.11
CA VAL A 28 33.83 -9.18 -0.15
C VAL A 28 34.57 -9.14 1.19
N ILE A 29 33.86 -9.07 2.31
CA ILE A 29 34.47 -9.02 3.65
C ILE A 29 35.19 -10.34 3.99
N LYS A 30 34.64 -11.47 3.55
CA LYS A 30 35.26 -12.79 3.69
C LYS A 30 36.53 -12.90 2.84
N ASN A 31 36.53 -12.39 1.61
CA ASN A 31 37.70 -12.38 0.72
C ASN A 31 38.83 -11.48 1.23
N ILE A 32 38.50 -10.48 2.06
CA ILE A 32 39.48 -9.63 2.78
C ILE A 32 40.13 -10.37 3.97
N GLY A 33 39.67 -11.60 4.30
CA GLY A 33 40.29 -12.47 5.31
C GLY A 33 39.55 -12.54 6.64
N ALA A 34 38.35 -11.98 6.76
CA ALA A 34 37.56 -12.07 7.98
C ALA A 34 36.94 -13.47 8.16
N ALA A 35 36.99 -14.01 9.39
CA ALA A 35 36.26 -15.23 9.74
C ALA A 35 34.75 -15.05 9.50
N LYS A 36 34.05 -16.11 9.06
CA LYS A 36 32.61 -16.08 8.72
C LYS A 36 31.74 -15.42 9.79
N PHE A 37 32.06 -15.64 11.07
CA PHE A 37 31.34 -15.06 12.20
C PHE A 37 31.51 -13.53 12.31
N THR A 38 32.72 -13.03 12.07
CA THR A 38 33.04 -11.59 12.10
C THR A 38 32.54 -10.87 10.85
N ALA A 39 32.60 -11.53 9.69
CA ALA A 39 32.18 -10.97 8.40
C ALA A 39 30.69 -10.55 8.40
N TRP A 40 29.80 -11.38 8.95
CA TRP A 40 28.38 -11.03 9.07
C TRP A 40 28.14 -9.82 9.96
N ARG A 41 28.86 -9.70 11.09
CA ARG A 41 28.73 -8.55 12.00
C ARG A 41 29.14 -7.25 11.33
N ILE A 42 30.26 -7.27 10.61
CA ILE A 42 30.75 -6.10 9.85
C ILE A 42 29.75 -5.74 8.74
N ALA A 43 29.19 -6.74 8.04
CA ALA A 43 28.19 -6.50 7.01
C ALA A 43 26.96 -5.76 7.55
N PHE A 44 26.49 -6.06 8.77
CA PHE A 44 25.36 -5.36 9.39
C PHE A 44 25.65 -3.91 9.81
N PHE A 45 26.92 -3.52 10.02
CA PHE A 45 27.26 -2.12 10.29
C PHE A 45 27.04 -1.22 9.08
N ILE A 46 27.12 -1.75 7.86
CA ILE A 46 26.95 -0.96 6.63
C ILE A 46 25.51 -0.42 6.52
N PRO A 47 24.43 -1.24 6.55
CA PRO A 47 23.07 -0.73 6.58
C PRO A 47 22.78 0.19 7.76
N ALA A 48 23.33 -0.12 8.95
CA ALA A 48 23.15 0.71 10.14
C ALA A 48 23.73 2.12 9.97
N LEU A 49 24.91 2.23 9.36
CA LEU A 49 25.53 3.52 9.06
C LEU A 49 24.71 4.32 8.03
N PHE A 50 24.27 3.68 6.94
CA PHE A 50 23.41 4.33 5.94
C PHE A 50 22.09 4.81 6.55
N GLN A 51 21.49 4.03 7.45
CA GLN A 51 20.27 4.41 8.17
C GLN A 51 20.52 5.60 9.11
N ALA A 52 21.63 5.61 9.84
CA ALA A 52 22.01 6.71 10.73
C ALA A 52 22.29 8.00 9.96
N LEU A 53 23.01 7.91 8.84
CA LEU A 53 23.27 9.04 7.94
C LEU A 53 21.96 9.58 7.36
N SER A 54 21.06 8.70 6.91
CA SER A 54 19.75 9.10 6.39
C SER A 54 18.90 9.80 7.46
N ALA A 55 18.90 9.29 8.70
CA ALA A 55 18.22 9.94 9.82
C ALA A 55 18.79 11.34 10.10
N PHE A 56 20.11 11.49 10.07
CA PHE A 56 20.77 12.78 10.27
C PHE A 56 20.46 13.76 9.12
N LEU A 57 20.46 13.29 7.87
CA LEU A 57 20.09 14.10 6.70
C LEU A 57 18.62 14.56 6.78
N ILE A 58 17.70 13.69 7.20
CA ILE A 58 16.29 14.07 7.39
C ILE A 58 16.15 15.13 8.50
N LEU A 59 16.93 15.05 9.57
CA LEU A 59 16.89 16.07 10.64
C LEU A 59 17.45 17.43 10.20
N ILE A 60 18.40 17.45 9.26
CA ILE A 60 19.03 18.69 8.77
C ILE A 60 18.26 19.30 7.60
N PHE A 61 17.77 18.48 6.67
CA PHE A 61 17.19 18.91 5.40
C PHE A 61 15.69 18.62 5.26
N GLY A 62 15.07 17.94 6.23
CA GLY A 62 13.66 17.58 6.18
C GLY A 62 12.76 18.79 6.41
N GLU A 63 11.99 19.15 5.39
CA GLU A 63 10.89 20.10 5.51
C GLU A 63 9.57 19.31 5.66
N ASP A 64 8.78 19.63 6.69
CA ASP A 64 7.59 18.85 7.04
C ASP A 64 6.40 19.02 6.05
N MET A 65 6.38 20.10 5.27
CA MET A 65 5.40 20.37 4.22
C MET A 65 6.03 21.11 3.03
N PRO A 66 5.43 21.01 1.83
CA PRO A 66 5.82 21.81 0.67
C PRO A 66 5.68 23.34 0.88
N ASP A 67 4.93 23.77 1.90
CA ASP A 67 4.78 25.17 2.33
C ASP A 67 5.67 25.54 3.55
N GLY A 68 6.60 24.66 3.96
CA GLY A 68 7.53 24.89 5.06
C GLY A 68 7.25 24.10 6.35
N ASN A 69 8.00 24.42 7.40
CA ASN A 69 8.09 23.65 8.64
C ASN A 69 6.82 23.77 9.51
N PHE A 70 6.27 22.65 10.02
CA PHE A 70 5.01 22.64 10.81
C PHE A 70 5.10 23.55 12.03
N HIS A 71 6.28 23.66 12.64
CA HIS A 71 6.52 24.48 13.81
C HIS A 71 6.36 26.00 13.55
N GLY A 72 6.61 26.45 12.32
CA GLY A 72 6.41 27.84 11.90
C GLY A 72 4.93 28.15 11.61
N LEU A 73 4.24 27.25 10.92
CA LEU A 73 2.81 27.34 10.58
C LEU A 73 1.88 27.18 11.80
N GLN A 74 2.34 26.49 12.84
CA GLN A 74 1.61 26.37 14.11
C GLN A 74 1.70 27.65 14.97
N LYS A 75 2.75 28.47 14.74
CA LYS A 75 2.93 29.79 15.35
C LYS A 75 2.18 30.91 14.61
N SER A 76 1.93 30.77 13.31
CA SER A 76 1.17 31.77 12.51
C SER A 76 -0.34 31.73 12.73
N GLY A 77 -0.88 30.71 13.40
CA GLY A 77 -2.31 30.62 13.73
C GLY A 77 -3.22 30.18 12.58
N GLU A 78 -2.68 29.88 11.40
CA GLU A 78 -3.44 29.47 10.21
C GLU A 78 -3.88 28.00 10.21
N LYS A 79 -3.35 27.16 11.12
CA LYS A 79 -3.86 25.81 11.36
C LYS A 79 -4.50 25.71 12.74
N PRO A 80 -5.78 25.31 12.82
CA PRO A 80 -6.42 25.08 14.10
C PRO A 80 -5.72 23.91 14.79
N LYS A 81 -5.69 23.94 16.13
CA LYS A 81 -5.66 22.72 16.93
C LYS A 81 -6.96 21.97 16.63
N ASP A 82 -7.02 21.24 15.53
CA ASP A 82 -7.93 20.12 15.47
C ASP A 82 -7.70 19.30 16.73
N LYS A 83 -8.76 18.95 17.46
CA LYS A 83 -8.62 17.97 18.54
C LYS A 83 -8.16 16.70 17.82
N PHE A 84 -6.86 16.40 17.85
CA PHE A 84 -6.28 15.21 17.24
C PHE A 84 -7.10 13.96 17.59
N SER A 85 -7.67 13.94 18.80
CA SER A 85 -8.63 12.95 19.28
C SER A 85 -9.92 12.83 18.44
N SER A 86 -10.53 13.93 17.94
CA SER A 86 -11.73 13.84 17.09
C SER A 86 -11.39 13.35 15.68
N VAL A 87 -10.28 13.81 15.10
CA VAL A 87 -9.78 13.30 13.81
C VAL A 87 -9.41 11.83 13.92
N PHE A 88 -8.74 11.44 15.00
CA PHE A 88 -8.39 10.06 15.30
C PHE A 88 -9.64 9.20 15.50
N TYR A 89 -10.63 9.68 16.27
CA TYR A 89 -11.88 8.96 16.49
C TYR A 89 -12.68 8.78 15.19
N HIS A 90 -12.81 9.82 14.36
CA HIS A 90 -13.45 9.73 13.05
C HIS A 90 -12.69 8.81 12.08
N GLY A 91 -11.35 8.80 12.13
CA GLY A 91 -10.54 7.86 11.36
C GLY A 91 -10.74 6.41 11.78
N VAL A 92 -10.69 6.13 13.09
CA VAL A 92 -10.80 4.78 13.66
C VAL A 92 -12.23 4.24 13.60
N THR A 93 -13.25 5.09 13.66
CA THR A 93 -14.66 4.64 13.54
C THR A 93 -15.07 4.37 12.09
N ASN A 94 -14.24 4.73 11.10
CA ASN A 94 -14.57 4.54 9.70
C ASN A 94 -14.32 3.09 9.25
N TYR A 95 -15.41 2.33 9.07
CA TYR A 95 -15.36 0.93 8.67
C TYR A 95 -14.60 0.71 7.35
N ARG A 96 -14.64 1.67 6.41
CA ARG A 96 -13.92 1.57 5.13
C ARG A 96 -12.41 1.58 5.33
N GLY A 97 -11.94 2.36 6.31
CA GLY A 97 -10.54 2.38 6.71
C GLY A 97 -10.08 1.03 7.25
N TRP A 98 -10.91 0.35 8.05
CA TRP A 98 -10.62 -1.01 8.54
C TRP A 98 -10.62 -2.07 7.44
N ILE A 99 -11.56 -2.01 6.50
CA ILE A 99 -11.59 -2.96 5.37
C ILE A 99 -10.34 -2.80 4.50
N LEU A 100 -9.95 -1.55 4.19
CA LEU A 100 -8.71 -1.29 3.44
C LEU A 100 -7.47 -1.64 4.24
N ALA A 101 -7.47 -1.44 5.56
CA ALA A 101 -6.36 -1.84 6.43
C ALA A 101 -6.21 -3.35 6.51
N LEU A 102 -7.32 -4.10 6.55
CA LEU A 102 -7.31 -5.56 6.48
C LEU A 102 -6.82 -6.04 5.10
N THR A 103 -7.34 -5.44 4.03
CA THR A 103 -6.95 -5.79 2.65
C THR A 103 -5.48 -5.52 2.40
N TYR A 104 -4.99 -4.35 2.82
CA TYR A 104 -3.58 -4.01 2.73
C TYR A 104 -2.72 -4.88 3.64
N GLY A 105 -3.22 -5.18 4.83
CA GLY A 105 -2.59 -6.09 5.78
C GLY A 105 -2.32 -7.46 5.16
N TYR A 106 -3.24 -7.99 4.38
CA TYR A 106 -3.05 -9.25 3.70
C TYR A 106 -2.35 -9.18 2.35
N CYS A 107 -2.45 -8.10 1.56
CA CYS A 107 -1.63 -7.98 0.35
C CYS A 107 -0.15 -7.75 0.69
N PHE A 108 0.14 -6.70 1.47
CA PHE A 108 1.50 -6.32 1.81
C PHE A 108 2.09 -7.23 2.90
N GLY A 109 1.27 -7.73 3.82
CA GLY A 109 1.75 -8.68 4.83
C GLY A 109 2.19 -9.99 4.20
N VAL A 110 1.44 -10.50 3.22
CA VAL A 110 1.85 -11.68 2.46
C VAL A 110 3.08 -11.40 1.60
N GLU A 111 3.17 -10.23 0.97
CA GLU A 111 4.37 -9.80 0.24
C GLU A 111 5.63 -9.93 1.12
N LEU A 112 5.58 -9.34 2.32
CA LEU A 112 6.68 -9.40 3.29
C LEU A 112 6.94 -10.81 3.85
N ALA A 113 5.90 -11.60 4.08
CA ALA A 113 6.05 -12.98 4.53
C ALA A 113 6.76 -13.82 3.46
N VAL A 114 6.34 -13.69 2.19
CA VAL A 114 6.98 -14.34 1.04
C VAL A 114 8.42 -13.89 0.89
N ASP A 115 8.70 -12.58 0.93
CA ASP A 115 10.07 -12.05 0.88
C ASP A 115 11.00 -12.77 1.88
N ASN A 116 10.52 -13.01 3.10
CA ASN A 116 11.32 -13.64 4.16
C ASN A 116 11.54 -15.14 3.98
N ILE A 117 10.60 -15.87 3.37
CA ILE A 117 10.66 -17.34 3.29
C ILE A 117 11.07 -17.85 1.91
N ILE A 118 10.95 -17.05 0.84
CA ILE A 118 10.99 -17.54 -0.54
C ILE A 118 12.38 -18.09 -0.91
N ALA A 119 13.45 -17.46 -0.42
CA ALA A 119 14.81 -17.97 -0.61
C ALA A 119 14.99 -19.35 0.05
N GLU A 120 14.50 -19.52 1.27
CA GLU A 120 14.56 -20.78 2.00
C GLU A 120 13.65 -21.86 1.37
N TYR A 121 12.50 -21.45 0.83
CA TYR A 121 11.58 -22.32 0.09
C TYR A 121 12.27 -22.93 -1.13
N PHE A 122 12.94 -22.13 -1.96
CA PHE A 122 13.65 -22.64 -3.14
C PHE A 122 14.90 -23.45 -2.78
N TYR A 123 15.57 -23.13 -1.67
CA TYR A 123 16.69 -23.88 -1.14
C TYR A 123 16.26 -25.30 -0.72
N ASP A 124 15.26 -25.41 0.17
CA ASP A 124 14.82 -26.69 0.72
C ASP A 124 14.04 -27.54 -0.30
N ARG A 125 13.18 -26.92 -1.11
CA ARG A 125 12.28 -27.65 -2.01
C ARG A 125 13.00 -28.21 -3.23
N PHE A 126 13.91 -27.43 -3.81
CA PHE A 126 14.56 -27.74 -5.09
C PHE A 126 16.05 -28.03 -4.95
N ASN A 127 16.57 -28.11 -3.71
CA ASN A 127 17.98 -28.34 -3.40
C ASN A 127 18.91 -27.35 -4.14
N LEU A 128 18.43 -26.12 -4.34
CA LEU A 128 19.18 -25.07 -5.02
C LEU A 128 20.29 -24.54 -4.12
N ASN A 129 21.38 -24.08 -4.72
CA ASN A 129 22.40 -23.36 -3.97
C ASN A 129 21.82 -22.06 -3.41
N LEU A 130 22.17 -21.71 -2.17
CA LEU A 130 21.63 -20.54 -1.46
C LEU A 130 21.81 -19.24 -2.26
N HIS A 131 22.91 -19.14 -2.99
CA HIS A 131 23.18 -18.02 -3.90
C HIS A 131 22.13 -17.91 -5.03
N THR A 132 21.83 -19.02 -5.71
CA THR A 132 20.83 -19.04 -6.79
C THR A 132 19.42 -18.79 -6.26
N ALA A 133 19.08 -19.37 -5.10
CA ALA A 133 17.80 -19.13 -4.44
C ALA A 133 17.64 -17.65 -4.01
N GLY A 134 18.71 -17.02 -3.54
CA GLY A 134 18.74 -15.59 -3.23
C GLY A 134 18.56 -14.69 -4.45
N ILE A 135 19.15 -15.03 -5.60
CA ILE A 135 18.94 -14.29 -6.86
C ILE A 135 17.47 -14.40 -7.30
N ILE A 136 16.88 -15.61 -7.21
CA ILE A 136 15.46 -15.81 -7.53
C ILE A 136 14.58 -14.99 -6.58
N ALA A 137 14.82 -15.05 -5.27
CA ALA A 137 14.10 -14.27 -4.27
C ALA A 137 14.17 -12.76 -4.54
N ALA A 138 15.33 -12.28 -4.97
CA ALA A 138 15.50 -10.88 -5.31
C ALA A 138 14.67 -10.43 -6.52
N THR A 139 14.39 -11.30 -7.49
CA THR A 139 13.51 -10.94 -8.62
C THR A 139 12.09 -10.64 -8.15
N PHE A 140 11.61 -11.34 -7.12
CA PHE A 140 10.33 -11.05 -6.47
C PHE A 140 10.37 -9.67 -5.79
N GLY A 141 11.40 -9.41 -4.97
CA GLY A 141 11.55 -8.11 -4.30
C GLY A 141 11.75 -6.92 -5.24
N LEU A 142 12.48 -7.09 -6.34
CA LEU A 142 12.76 -6.04 -7.33
C LEU A 142 11.56 -5.71 -8.22
N ALA A 143 10.63 -6.64 -8.43
CA ALA A 143 9.40 -6.38 -9.20
C ALA A 143 8.58 -5.20 -8.62
N ASN A 144 8.78 -4.88 -7.34
CA ASN A 144 8.11 -3.81 -6.61
C ASN A 144 8.27 -2.43 -7.26
N ILE A 145 9.43 -2.19 -7.87
CA ILE A 145 9.77 -0.89 -8.49
C ILE A 145 8.76 -0.56 -9.59
N VAL A 146 8.36 -1.55 -10.37
CA VAL A 146 7.47 -1.36 -11.52
C VAL A 146 6.04 -1.69 -11.15
N SER A 147 5.85 -2.74 -10.36
CA SER A 147 4.51 -3.28 -10.08
C SER A 147 3.66 -2.34 -9.23
N ARG A 148 4.23 -1.71 -8.19
CA ARG A 148 3.45 -0.80 -7.32
C ARG A 148 3.01 0.47 -8.05
N PRO A 149 3.92 1.22 -8.73
CA PRO A 149 3.48 2.34 -9.57
C PRO A 149 2.55 1.88 -10.69
N GLY A 150 2.80 0.70 -11.28
CA GLY A 150 1.95 0.09 -12.29
C GLY A 150 0.52 -0.14 -11.81
N GLY A 151 0.33 -0.66 -10.59
CA GLY A 151 -0.97 -0.83 -9.95
C GLY A 151 -1.69 0.52 -9.71
N GLY A 152 -0.96 1.54 -9.25
CA GLY A 152 -1.51 2.89 -9.10
C GLY A 152 -1.93 3.53 -10.44
N ILE A 153 -1.12 3.36 -11.49
CA ILE A 153 -1.45 3.83 -12.85
C ILE A 153 -2.67 3.07 -13.38
N LEU A 154 -2.70 1.74 -13.22
CA LEU A 154 -3.83 0.92 -13.60
C LEU A 154 -5.12 1.36 -12.89
N SER A 155 -5.04 1.67 -11.59
CA SER A 155 -6.16 2.23 -10.81
C SER A 155 -6.73 3.46 -11.48
N ASP A 156 -5.88 4.43 -11.85
CA ASP A 156 -6.31 5.70 -12.43
C ASP A 156 -6.81 5.57 -13.87
N VAL A 157 -6.19 4.71 -14.68
CA VAL A 157 -6.63 4.44 -16.05
C VAL A 157 -8.03 3.83 -16.05
N VAL A 158 -8.27 2.86 -15.16
CA VAL A 158 -9.60 2.26 -15.02
C VAL A 158 -10.59 3.27 -14.42
N ALA A 159 -10.17 4.10 -13.45
CA ALA A 159 -11.02 5.17 -12.89
C ALA A 159 -11.48 6.18 -13.94
N LYS A 160 -10.60 6.58 -14.88
CA LYS A 160 -10.99 7.49 -15.98
C LYS A 160 -12.14 6.94 -16.83
N ARG A 161 -12.29 5.61 -16.93
CA ARG A 161 -13.32 4.97 -17.76
C ARG A 161 -14.55 4.54 -16.94
N PHE A 162 -14.35 3.98 -15.76
CA PHE A 162 -15.39 3.35 -14.94
C PHE A 162 -15.56 3.95 -13.53
N GLY A 163 -14.86 5.05 -13.23
CA GLY A 163 -14.92 5.76 -11.95
C GLY A 163 -14.39 4.95 -10.75
N MET A 164 -14.82 5.32 -9.55
CA MET A 164 -14.47 4.60 -8.30
C MET A 164 -14.89 3.13 -8.30
N ARG A 165 -15.99 2.79 -8.98
CA ARG A 165 -16.42 1.40 -9.15
C ARG A 165 -15.35 0.58 -9.86
N GLY A 166 -14.76 1.16 -10.90
CA GLY A 166 -13.63 0.60 -11.62
C GLY A 166 -12.41 0.37 -10.72
N ARG A 167 -12.08 1.31 -9.83
CA ARG A 167 -10.99 1.14 -8.85
C ARG A 167 -11.22 -0.05 -7.92
N LEU A 168 -12.42 -0.14 -7.35
CA LEU A 168 -12.80 -1.23 -6.43
C LEU A 168 -12.79 -2.60 -7.13
N TRP A 169 -13.37 -2.70 -8.32
CA TRP A 169 -13.36 -3.93 -9.11
C TRP A 169 -11.95 -4.35 -9.52
N THR A 170 -11.12 -3.41 -9.96
CA THR A 170 -9.73 -3.70 -10.34
C THR A 170 -8.92 -4.20 -9.14
N LEU A 171 -9.06 -3.54 -7.98
CA LEU A 171 -8.42 -3.98 -6.74
C LEU A 171 -8.86 -5.39 -6.35
N TRP A 172 -10.16 -5.68 -6.41
CA TRP A 172 -10.69 -7.01 -6.09
C TRP A 172 -10.18 -8.09 -7.06
N ILE A 173 -10.20 -7.84 -8.37
CA ILE A 173 -9.74 -8.80 -9.39
C ILE A 173 -8.24 -9.07 -9.23
N VAL A 174 -7.42 -8.03 -9.17
CA VAL A 174 -5.96 -8.14 -9.06
C VAL A 174 -5.56 -8.87 -7.78
N GLN A 175 -6.19 -8.54 -6.66
CA GLN A 175 -5.93 -9.19 -5.37
C GLN A 175 -6.39 -10.65 -5.36
N THR A 176 -7.57 -10.96 -5.90
CA THR A 176 -8.09 -12.35 -5.99
C THR A 176 -7.19 -13.19 -6.89
N PHE A 177 -6.78 -12.65 -8.03
CA PHE A 177 -5.87 -13.33 -8.95
C PHE A 177 -4.49 -13.57 -8.32
N GLY A 178 -3.98 -12.60 -7.56
CA GLY A 178 -2.78 -12.76 -6.73
C GLY A 178 -2.94 -13.90 -5.70
N GLY A 179 -4.08 -13.99 -5.02
CA GLY A 179 -4.38 -15.09 -4.10
C GLY A 179 -4.42 -16.46 -4.78
N VAL A 180 -5.03 -16.57 -5.96
CA VAL A 180 -5.07 -17.81 -6.76
C VAL A 180 -3.66 -18.22 -7.21
N LEU A 181 -2.85 -17.29 -7.69
CA LEU A 181 -1.45 -17.56 -8.05
C LEU A 181 -0.62 -18.01 -6.85
N CYS A 182 -0.89 -17.47 -5.65
CA CYS A 182 -0.26 -17.93 -4.41
C CYS A 182 -0.64 -19.39 -4.08
N VAL A 183 -1.91 -19.78 -4.26
CA VAL A 183 -2.35 -21.17 -4.11
C VAL A 183 -1.62 -22.08 -5.10
N ILE A 184 -1.53 -21.66 -6.37
CA ILE A 184 -0.84 -22.42 -7.41
C ILE A 184 0.65 -22.58 -7.08
N LEU A 185 1.30 -21.52 -6.58
CA LEU A 185 2.72 -21.55 -6.21
C LEU A 185 3.04 -22.63 -5.19
N GLY A 186 2.16 -22.83 -4.20
CA GLY A 186 2.30 -23.87 -3.18
C GLY A 186 2.05 -25.29 -3.67
N GLN A 187 1.46 -25.48 -4.86
CA GLN A 187 1.15 -26.80 -5.43
C GLN A 187 2.09 -27.22 -6.55
N VAL A 188 2.82 -26.27 -7.14
CA VAL A 188 3.71 -26.53 -8.28
C VAL A 188 4.99 -27.23 -7.82
N ASN A 189 5.28 -28.37 -8.46
CA ASN A 189 6.45 -29.21 -8.16
C ASN A 189 7.63 -29.02 -9.12
N SER A 190 7.50 -28.15 -10.13
CA SER A 190 8.55 -27.90 -11.14
C SER A 190 9.24 -26.57 -10.88
N LEU A 191 10.58 -26.57 -10.85
CA LEU A 191 11.38 -25.40 -10.52
C LEU A 191 11.07 -24.19 -11.43
N THR A 192 11.11 -24.39 -12.74
CA THR A 192 10.87 -23.32 -13.72
C THR A 192 9.44 -22.79 -13.62
N ALA A 193 8.47 -23.68 -13.39
CA ALA A 193 7.08 -23.29 -13.22
C ALA A 193 6.88 -22.51 -11.90
N SER A 194 7.52 -22.92 -10.80
CA SER A 194 7.48 -22.19 -9.53
C SER A 194 8.07 -20.79 -9.65
N ILE A 195 9.19 -20.62 -10.37
CA ILE A 195 9.78 -19.31 -10.62
C ILE A 195 8.84 -18.43 -11.45
N ALA A 196 8.26 -18.97 -12.52
CA ALA A 196 7.32 -18.23 -13.37
C ALA A 196 6.05 -17.79 -12.60
N VAL A 197 5.45 -18.70 -11.84
CA VAL A 197 4.28 -18.42 -11.00
C VAL A 197 4.63 -17.40 -9.91
N MET A 198 5.81 -17.50 -9.29
CA MET A 198 6.28 -16.55 -8.28
C MET A 198 6.40 -15.13 -8.86
N ILE A 199 7.01 -14.98 -10.04
CA ILE A 199 7.15 -13.66 -10.68
C ILE A 199 5.77 -13.08 -11.00
N LEU A 200 4.87 -13.88 -11.58
CA LEU A 200 3.50 -13.42 -11.86
C LEU A 200 2.78 -13.01 -10.57
N PHE A 201 2.82 -13.86 -9.55
CA PHE A 201 2.26 -13.59 -8.23
C PHE A 201 2.80 -12.26 -7.64
N SER A 202 4.11 -12.03 -7.75
CA SER A 202 4.79 -10.79 -7.35
C SER A 202 4.14 -9.56 -7.99
N PHE A 203 3.92 -9.60 -9.31
CA PHE A 203 3.28 -8.49 -10.02
C PHE A 203 1.87 -8.22 -9.50
N PHE A 204 1.05 -9.25 -9.27
CA PHE A 204 -0.32 -9.03 -8.81
C PHE A 204 -0.41 -8.54 -7.36
N VAL A 205 0.33 -9.15 -6.43
CA VAL A 205 0.32 -8.74 -5.01
C VAL A 205 0.80 -7.30 -4.84
N GLN A 206 1.90 -6.94 -5.51
CA GLN A 206 2.48 -5.61 -5.41
C GLN A 206 1.63 -4.56 -6.14
N GLY A 207 1.01 -4.94 -7.26
CA GLY A 207 0.03 -4.13 -7.95
C GLY A 207 -1.19 -3.84 -7.09
N ALA A 208 -1.66 -4.83 -6.31
CA ALA A 208 -2.75 -4.66 -5.36
C ALA A 208 -2.40 -3.71 -4.21
N CYS A 209 -1.16 -3.72 -3.71
CA CYS A 209 -0.66 -2.72 -2.76
C CYS A 209 -0.79 -1.29 -3.33
N GLY A 210 -0.41 -1.10 -4.60
CA GLY A 210 -0.55 0.19 -5.31
C GLY A 210 -2.00 0.61 -5.52
N LEU A 211 -2.87 -0.32 -5.94
CA LEU A 211 -4.31 -0.10 -6.11
C LEU A 211 -4.99 0.29 -4.78
N THR A 212 -4.55 -0.28 -3.66
CA THR A 212 -5.10 0.03 -2.33
C THR A 212 -4.86 1.50 -1.95
N PHE A 213 -3.62 1.99 -2.11
CA PHE A 213 -3.33 3.43 -1.92
C PHE A 213 -3.93 4.33 -3.01
N GLY A 214 -4.44 3.75 -4.10
CA GLY A 214 -5.31 4.44 -5.05
C GLY A 214 -6.73 4.68 -4.52
N VAL A 215 -7.18 3.96 -3.48
CA VAL A 215 -8.53 4.09 -2.89
C VAL A 215 -8.49 4.78 -1.52
N VAL A 216 -7.44 4.54 -0.72
CA VAL A 216 -7.27 5.12 0.63
C VAL A 216 -7.50 6.64 0.70
N PRO A 217 -6.98 7.47 -0.23
CA PRO A 217 -7.19 8.92 -0.20
C PRO A 217 -8.64 9.38 -0.29
N PHE A 218 -9.50 8.55 -0.87
CA PHE A 218 -10.91 8.87 -1.09
C PHE A 218 -11.81 8.53 0.10
N VAL A 219 -11.30 7.79 1.10
CA VAL A 219 -12.09 7.42 2.28
C VAL A 219 -12.41 8.62 3.16
N SER A 220 -11.41 9.42 3.48
CA SER A 220 -11.53 10.64 4.28
C SER A 220 -10.37 11.58 3.99
N ARG A 221 -10.65 12.88 3.86
CA ARG A 221 -9.60 13.89 3.70
C ARG A 221 -9.13 14.42 5.03
N ARG A 222 -10.03 14.60 6.00
CA ARG A 222 -9.67 15.06 7.34
C ARG A 222 -8.83 14.03 8.08
N SER A 223 -9.18 12.75 7.97
CA SER A 223 -8.51 11.65 8.69
C SER A 223 -7.54 10.84 7.81
N LEU A 224 -7.10 11.41 6.69
CA LEU A 224 -6.26 10.72 5.70
C LEU A 224 -4.99 10.14 6.34
N GLY A 225 -4.31 10.91 7.18
CA GLY A 225 -3.10 10.45 7.86
C GLY A 225 -3.35 9.26 8.80
N VAL A 226 -4.48 9.26 9.51
CA VAL A 226 -4.86 8.16 10.42
C VAL A 226 -5.22 6.91 9.62
N ILE A 227 -6.03 7.03 8.57
CA ILE A 227 -6.45 5.88 7.75
C ILE A 227 -5.26 5.31 6.97
N SER A 228 -4.41 6.17 6.39
CA SER A 228 -3.17 5.76 5.72
C SER A 228 -2.21 5.08 6.70
N GLY A 229 -2.07 5.61 7.92
CA GLY A 229 -1.28 5.02 8.99
C GLY A 229 -1.80 3.67 9.45
N MET A 230 -3.11 3.53 9.66
CA MET A 230 -3.78 2.26 9.98
C MET A 230 -3.57 1.24 8.86
N THR A 231 -3.74 1.67 7.61
CA THR A 231 -3.57 0.82 6.43
C THR A 231 -2.12 0.34 6.32
N GLY A 232 -1.15 1.26 6.38
CA GLY A 232 0.28 0.91 6.33
C GLY A 232 0.73 0.05 7.51
N GLY A 233 0.24 0.32 8.72
CA GLY A 233 0.51 -0.46 9.93
C GLY A 233 -0.08 -1.87 9.85
N GLY A 234 -1.29 -2.00 9.29
CA GLY A 234 -1.95 -3.29 9.03
C GLY A 234 -1.07 -4.22 8.20
N GLY A 235 -0.29 -3.68 7.26
CA GLY A 235 0.71 -4.39 6.47
C GLY A 235 1.76 -5.14 7.30
N ASN A 236 2.42 -4.44 8.22
CA ASN A 236 3.45 -5.05 9.08
C ASN A 236 2.84 -6.07 10.05
N VAL A 237 1.66 -5.75 10.61
CA VAL A 237 0.93 -6.66 11.50
C VAL A 237 0.54 -7.93 10.73
N GLY A 238 0.06 -7.79 9.50
CA GLY A 238 -0.27 -8.90 8.61
C GLY A 238 0.92 -9.78 8.28
N ALA A 239 2.10 -9.20 8.07
CA ALA A 239 3.34 -9.95 7.84
C ALA A 239 3.71 -10.81 9.04
N VAL A 240 3.72 -10.21 10.24
CA VAL A 240 4.02 -10.94 11.48
C VAL A 240 2.99 -12.03 11.73
N LEU A 241 1.71 -11.73 11.58
CA LEU A 241 0.64 -12.71 11.80
C LEU A 241 0.74 -13.88 10.82
N THR A 242 0.96 -13.60 9.54
CA THR A 242 1.13 -14.63 8.50
C THR A 242 2.36 -15.48 8.77
N GLN A 243 3.49 -14.87 9.16
CA GLN A 243 4.71 -15.58 9.53
C GLN A 243 4.49 -16.50 10.75
N LEU A 244 3.81 -16.02 11.77
CA LEU A 244 3.53 -16.77 13.00
C LEU A 244 2.58 -17.94 12.76
N ILE A 245 1.51 -17.74 11.98
CA ILE A 245 0.48 -18.75 11.75
C ILE A 245 0.99 -19.86 10.82
N PHE A 246 1.65 -19.49 9.71
CA PHE A 246 1.95 -20.46 8.64
C PHE A 246 3.39 -20.97 8.63
N PHE A 247 4.36 -20.21 9.16
CA PHE A 247 5.78 -20.52 8.97
C PHE A 247 6.58 -20.74 10.26
N LYS A 248 6.09 -20.29 11.42
CA LYS A 248 6.78 -20.51 12.71
C LYS A 248 6.39 -21.81 13.43
N GLY A 249 5.20 -22.34 13.16
CA GLY A 249 4.74 -23.59 13.77
C GLY A 249 5.23 -24.82 13.02
N SER A 250 5.63 -25.88 13.74
CA SER A 250 5.98 -27.20 13.17
C SER A 250 4.79 -27.97 12.58
N LYS A 251 3.63 -27.32 12.46
CA LYS A 251 2.35 -27.95 12.12
C LYS A 251 2.07 -27.97 10.62
N TYR A 252 2.70 -27.09 9.84
CA TYR A 252 2.47 -26.96 8.39
C TYR A 252 3.80 -26.97 7.63
N SER A 253 3.84 -27.71 6.51
CA SER A 253 4.95 -27.60 5.57
C SER A 253 4.89 -26.26 4.82
N LYS A 254 6.02 -25.77 4.31
CA LYS A 254 6.12 -24.47 3.62
C LYS A 254 5.18 -24.39 2.41
N GLU A 255 5.01 -25.48 1.67
CA GLU A 255 4.08 -25.59 0.54
C GLU A 255 2.61 -25.38 0.97
N THR A 256 2.24 -26.01 2.09
CA THR A 256 0.89 -25.89 2.66
C THR A 256 0.66 -24.51 3.24
N GLY A 257 1.69 -23.92 3.88
CA GLY A 257 1.66 -22.54 4.37
C GLY A 257 1.40 -21.52 3.24
N ILE A 258 2.13 -21.63 2.12
CA ILE A 258 1.93 -20.78 0.94
C ILE A 258 0.53 -20.96 0.35
N THR A 259 0.02 -22.19 0.31
CA THR A 259 -1.33 -22.47 -0.20
C THR A 259 -2.42 -21.86 0.69
N LEU A 260 -2.34 -22.07 2.01
CA LEU A 260 -3.30 -21.52 2.97
C LEU A 260 -3.27 -19.99 2.99
N MET A 261 -2.10 -19.40 2.82
CA MET A 261 -1.92 -17.96 2.68
C MET A 261 -2.65 -17.39 1.45
N GLY A 262 -2.60 -18.09 0.31
CA GLY A 262 -3.37 -17.72 -0.88
C GLY A 262 -4.89 -17.80 -0.67
N ILE A 263 -5.37 -18.84 0.02
CA ILE A 263 -6.79 -18.96 0.40
C ILE A 263 -7.21 -17.79 1.31
N MET A 264 -6.36 -17.45 2.28
CA MET A 264 -6.62 -16.34 3.20
C MET A 264 -6.68 -14.99 2.49
N ILE A 265 -5.81 -14.74 1.49
CA ILE A 265 -5.92 -13.55 0.63
C ILE A 265 -7.31 -13.48 0.00
N ILE A 266 -7.78 -14.58 -0.60
CA ILE A 266 -9.09 -14.64 -1.27
C ILE A 266 -10.20 -14.36 -0.25
N CYS A 267 -10.18 -14.99 0.92
CA CYS A 267 -11.16 -14.71 1.98
C CYS A 267 -11.15 -13.24 2.43
N CYS A 268 -9.96 -12.65 2.56
CA CYS A 268 -9.79 -11.27 2.99
C CYS A 268 -10.10 -10.24 1.90
N THR A 269 -10.28 -10.66 0.64
CA THR A 269 -10.86 -9.81 -0.42
C THR A 269 -12.38 -9.70 -0.36
N LEU A 270 -13.08 -10.65 0.26
CA LEU A 270 -14.55 -10.62 0.31
C LEU A 270 -15.10 -9.37 1.02
N PRO A 271 -14.54 -8.91 2.16
CA PRO A 271 -14.97 -7.67 2.80
C PRO A 271 -14.88 -6.43 1.91
N MET A 272 -14.04 -6.42 0.86
CA MET A 272 -13.98 -5.29 -0.09
C MET A 272 -15.31 -5.02 -0.79
N THR A 273 -16.13 -6.05 -0.96
CA THR A 273 -17.46 -5.93 -1.56
C THR A 273 -18.43 -5.09 -0.72
N LEU A 274 -18.16 -4.94 0.58
CA LEU A 274 -18.94 -4.14 1.52
C LEU A 274 -18.57 -2.65 1.48
N ILE A 275 -17.50 -2.27 0.77
CA ILE A 275 -17.13 -0.86 0.63
C ILE A 275 -18.18 -0.16 -0.24
N TYR A 276 -18.88 0.79 0.38
CA TYR A 276 -19.89 1.59 -0.27
C TYR A 276 -19.63 3.07 -0.06
N PHE A 277 -19.42 3.82 -1.15
CA PHE A 277 -19.35 5.27 -1.12
C PHE A 277 -20.73 5.86 -1.48
N PRO A 278 -21.32 6.78 -0.69
CA PRO A 278 -22.66 7.29 -0.96
C PRO A 278 -22.76 8.06 -2.29
N GLN A 279 -21.63 8.68 -2.68
CA GLN A 279 -21.48 9.54 -3.85
C GLN A 279 -21.29 8.74 -5.15
N TRP A 280 -20.54 7.62 -5.07
CA TRP A 280 -20.09 6.84 -6.23
C TRP A 280 -20.67 5.42 -6.29
N GLY A 281 -21.34 4.99 -5.21
CA GLY A 281 -21.81 3.63 -5.01
C GLY A 281 -20.74 2.68 -4.46
N GLY A 282 -21.07 1.39 -4.47
CA GLY A 282 -20.16 0.30 -4.14
C GLY A 282 -19.87 -0.57 -5.37
N MET A 283 -19.26 -1.75 -5.16
CA MET A 283 -19.02 -2.71 -6.25
C MET A 283 -20.31 -3.20 -6.92
N PHE A 284 -21.35 -3.44 -6.12
CA PHE A 284 -22.64 -4.00 -6.57
C PHE A 284 -23.81 -3.00 -6.51
N SER A 285 -23.61 -1.82 -5.91
CA SER A 285 -24.69 -0.88 -5.58
C SER A 285 -24.53 0.48 -6.27
N GLY A 286 -25.67 1.02 -6.73
CA GLY A 286 -25.91 2.41 -7.18
C GLY A 286 -25.32 3.49 -6.26
N PRO A 287 -24.99 4.70 -6.78
CA PRO A 287 -24.98 5.90 -5.94
C PRO A 287 -26.30 6.02 -5.18
N SER A 288 -26.29 6.65 -4.00
CA SER A 288 -27.50 6.81 -3.19
C SER A 288 -28.54 7.68 -3.92
N GLU A 289 -29.83 7.35 -3.77
CA GLU A 289 -30.94 8.12 -4.37
C GLU A 289 -31.00 9.58 -3.88
N LYS A 290 -30.54 9.82 -2.64
CA LYS A 290 -30.23 11.16 -2.16
C LYS A 290 -28.95 11.59 -2.89
N LYS A 291 -29.06 12.48 -3.89
CA LYS A 291 -27.96 13.08 -4.66
C LYS A 291 -26.96 13.85 -3.77
N LEU A 292 -26.26 13.15 -2.88
CA LEU A 292 -25.18 13.67 -2.06
C LEU A 292 -24.01 14.01 -2.97
N THR A 293 -23.56 15.25 -2.91
CA THR A 293 -22.38 15.68 -3.66
C THR A 293 -21.10 15.25 -2.95
N GLU A 294 -20.01 15.17 -3.71
CA GLU A 294 -18.66 14.97 -3.20
C GLU A 294 -18.32 16.01 -2.12
N GLU A 295 -18.76 17.24 -2.35
CA GLU A 295 -18.60 18.35 -1.41
C GLU A 295 -19.35 18.09 -0.12
N ASP A 296 -20.63 17.71 -0.18
CA ASP A 296 -21.41 17.41 1.02
C ASP A 296 -20.74 16.31 1.85
N TYR A 297 -20.20 15.29 1.20
CA TYR A 297 -19.51 14.21 1.89
C TYR A 297 -18.24 14.69 2.62
N TYR A 298 -17.32 15.37 1.92
CA TYR A 298 -16.07 15.81 2.55
C TYR A 298 -16.26 16.99 3.50
N VAL A 299 -17.25 17.85 3.24
CA VAL A 299 -17.62 18.98 4.10
C VAL A 299 -18.42 18.53 5.33
N SER A 300 -19.07 17.36 5.30
CA SER A 300 -19.71 16.78 6.49
C SER A 300 -18.70 16.38 7.59
N GLU A 301 -17.43 16.19 7.23
CA GLU A 301 -16.35 15.89 8.19
C GLU A 301 -15.97 17.11 9.05
N TRP A 302 -16.48 18.30 8.73
CA TRP A 302 -16.15 19.57 9.40
C TRP A 302 -17.34 20.10 10.21
N SER A 303 -17.06 20.64 11.40
CA SER A 303 -18.08 21.32 12.21
C SER A 303 -18.38 22.72 11.66
N SER A 304 -19.59 23.27 11.92
CA SER A 304 -19.98 24.59 11.41
C SER A 304 -19.00 25.70 11.80
N LYS A 305 -18.46 25.66 13.03
CA LYS A 305 -17.46 26.62 13.52
C LYS A 305 -16.10 26.53 12.80
N GLU A 306 -15.77 25.37 12.24
CA GLU A 306 -14.55 25.16 11.43
C GLU A 306 -14.79 25.55 9.97
N LYS A 307 -16.03 25.41 9.48
CA LYS A 307 -16.43 25.87 8.15
C LYS A 307 -16.32 27.39 8.05
N ASP A 308 -16.83 28.11 9.05
CA ASP A 308 -16.77 29.57 9.12
C ASP A 308 -15.34 30.13 9.12
N LYS A 309 -14.36 29.32 9.54
CA LYS A 309 -12.93 29.66 9.55
C LYS A 309 -12.19 29.26 8.26
N GLY A 310 -12.87 28.69 7.27
CA GLY A 310 -12.28 28.35 5.97
C GLY A 310 -11.45 27.06 5.93
N PHE A 311 -11.34 26.29 7.01
CA PHE A 311 -10.46 25.10 7.07
C PHE A 311 -10.91 23.94 6.15
N HIS A 312 -12.18 23.95 5.75
CA HIS A 312 -12.74 23.00 4.80
C HIS A 312 -12.29 23.23 3.34
N GLN A 313 -11.67 24.36 2.99
CA GLN A 313 -11.31 24.69 1.60
C GLN A 313 -10.41 23.63 0.94
N ALA A 314 -9.47 23.03 1.67
CA ALA A 314 -8.63 21.95 1.14
C ALA A 314 -9.42 20.65 0.87
N SER A 315 -10.51 20.43 1.61
CA SER A 315 -11.45 19.32 1.40
C SER A 315 -12.38 19.60 0.22
N VAL A 316 -12.80 20.85 0.03
CA VAL A 316 -13.62 21.30 -1.12
C VAL A 316 -12.83 21.17 -2.43
N LYS A 317 -11.59 21.69 -2.50
CA LYS A 317 -10.73 21.52 -3.68
C LYS A 317 -10.49 20.05 -4.04
N PHE A 318 -10.40 19.18 -3.03
CA PHE A 318 -10.29 17.75 -3.26
C PHE A 318 -11.61 17.14 -3.75
N ALA A 319 -12.75 17.57 -3.18
CA ALA A 319 -14.07 17.14 -3.60
C ALA A 319 -14.33 17.49 -5.07
N GLU A 320 -13.99 18.71 -5.50
CA GLU A 320 -14.08 19.17 -6.89
C GLU A 320 -13.28 18.27 -7.83
N ASN A 321 -12.02 17.97 -7.49
CA ASN A 321 -11.18 17.05 -8.27
C ASN A 321 -11.73 15.62 -8.28
N SER A 322 -12.36 15.19 -7.19
CA SER A 322 -12.94 13.85 -7.04
C SER A 322 -14.24 13.68 -7.82
N ARG A 323 -14.86 14.76 -8.33
CA ARG A 323 -16.01 14.67 -9.25
C ARG A 323 -15.66 13.88 -10.53
N SER A 324 -14.39 13.91 -10.95
CA SER A 324 -13.89 13.13 -12.09
C SER A 324 -14.00 11.60 -11.90
N GLU A 325 -14.20 11.14 -10.66
CA GLU A 325 -14.28 9.73 -10.31
C GLU A 325 -15.70 9.12 -10.46
N ARG A 326 -16.68 9.90 -10.94
CA ARG A 326 -18.02 9.38 -11.34
C ARG A 326 -17.99 8.57 -12.64
N GLY A 327 -16.92 8.69 -13.44
CA GLY A 327 -16.81 8.05 -14.75
C GLY A 327 -17.57 8.82 -15.86
N LYS A 328 -17.22 8.53 -17.13
CA LYS A 328 -17.66 9.30 -18.31
C LYS A 328 -19.18 9.33 -18.57
N HIS A 329 -19.93 8.37 -18.02
CA HIS A 329 -21.37 8.22 -18.31
C HIS A 329 -22.26 9.10 -17.41
N ASP A 330 -21.80 9.43 -16.20
CA ASP A 330 -22.57 10.23 -15.23
C ASP A 330 -22.17 11.72 -15.22
N SER A 331 -21.06 12.09 -15.85
CA SER A 331 -20.61 13.48 -16.00
C SER A 331 -21.45 14.31 -16.97
N VAL A 332 -22.28 13.67 -17.81
CA VAL A 332 -23.08 14.33 -18.86
C VAL A 332 -24.45 14.81 -18.33
N THR A 333 -24.86 14.38 -17.14
CA THR A 333 -26.23 14.58 -16.62
C THR A 333 -26.46 15.81 -15.74
N ARG A 334 -25.63 16.87 -15.81
CA ARG A 334 -26.00 18.18 -15.24
C ARG A 334 -25.94 19.32 -16.27
N PRO A 335 -26.94 20.23 -16.27
CA PRO A 335 -26.89 21.47 -17.03
C PRO A 335 -25.79 22.40 -16.49
N SER A 336 -25.25 23.21 -17.39
CA SER A 336 -24.16 24.18 -17.24
C SER A 336 -24.47 25.41 -16.37
N ASP A 337 -25.36 25.31 -15.38
CA ASP A 337 -25.81 26.44 -14.57
C ASP A 337 -25.33 26.31 -13.12
N GLU A 338 -24.03 26.51 -12.91
CA GLU A 338 -23.49 27.01 -11.64
C GLU A 338 -22.14 27.65 -11.97
N THR A 339 -22.22 28.93 -12.32
CA THR A 339 -21.09 29.82 -12.59
C THR A 339 -20.05 29.75 -11.49
N SER A 340 -18.83 29.39 -11.86
CA SER A 340 -17.62 29.58 -11.06
C SER A 340 -17.54 31.03 -10.54
N PRO A 341 -17.21 31.27 -9.27
CA PRO A 341 -16.79 32.61 -8.85
C PRO A 341 -15.50 32.97 -9.60
N PRO A 342 -15.36 34.22 -10.09
CA PRO A 342 -14.19 34.65 -10.83
C PRO A 342 -12.94 34.55 -9.94
N HIS A 343 -11.88 33.98 -10.50
CA HIS A 343 -10.54 34.07 -9.95
C HIS A 343 -10.18 35.54 -9.71
N VAL A 344 -9.87 35.87 -8.46
CA VAL A 344 -9.07 37.06 -8.07
C VAL A 344 -7.92 36.57 -7.23
#